data_AF-A0AAV7AIV6-F1
#
_entry.id   AF-A0AAV7AIV6-F1
#
_cell.length_a   1.000
_cell.length_b   1.000
_cell.length_c   1.000
_cell.angle_alpha   90.00
_cell.angle_beta   90.00
_cell.angle_gamma   90.00
#
_symmetry.space_group_name_H-M   'P 1'
#
loop_
_entity.id
_entity.type
_entity.pdbx_description
1 polymer ?
#
loop_
_entity_poly.entity_id
_entity_poly.type
_entity_poly.pdbx_seq_one_letter_code
_entity_poly.pdbx_strand_id
1 'polypeptide(L)'
;MDDQGCPRCKTTKYRNPSLKLMVNVCGHTLCESCVELLFVRGSGTCQECNTPLRKSNFRVQLFEDPTIDKEVEIRKKILKIYNKREEDFPSLRDYNDYLEDIEEIVFNMTNNVDLENTKRKVEQYQKLNKDTIQRNKIKLTREQEELEEALEIERHENEQRRILLQKEEHLQQMLKRKNKQELLDQLVSALCLAHWLLWLALTTITTYVIGHQTL
;
A
#
# COMPACT_ATOMS: atom_id res chain seq x y z
N MET A 1 -2.60 -16.57 -23.45
CA MET A 1 -2.87 -16.33 -22.03
C MET A 1 -4.05 -17.21 -21.71
N ASP A 2 -3.82 -18.36 -21.08
CA ASP A 2 -4.91 -19.27 -20.73
C ASP A 2 -5.66 -18.66 -19.55
N ASP A 3 -6.93 -18.34 -19.78
CA ASP A 3 -7.78 -17.65 -18.83
C ASP A 3 -7.90 -18.46 -17.52
N GLN A 4 -7.21 -17.99 -16.49
CA GLN A 4 -7.27 -18.59 -15.18
C GLN A 4 -8.71 -18.51 -14.63
N GLY A 5 -9.29 -19.66 -14.33
CA GLY A 5 -10.68 -19.80 -13.95
C GLY A 5 -10.89 -20.85 -12.86
N CYS A 6 -12.03 -20.79 -12.21
CA CYS A 6 -12.38 -21.77 -11.19
C CYS A 6 -12.66 -23.14 -11.84
N PRO A 7 -11.99 -24.24 -11.42
CA PRO A 7 -12.16 -25.56 -12.03
C PRO A 7 -13.60 -26.10 -11.89
N ARG A 8 -14.33 -25.66 -10.86
CA ARG A 8 -15.72 -26.10 -10.60
C ARG A 8 -16.75 -25.36 -11.44
N CYS A 9 -16.80 -24.03 -11.37
CA CYS A 9 -17.82 -23.23 -12.04
C CYS A 9 -17.39 -22.75 -13.43
N LYS A 10 -16.13 -22.97 -13.82
CA LYS A 10 -15.52 -22.57 -15.09
C LYS A 10 -15.63 -21.06 -15.38
N THR A 11 -15.95 -20.26 -14.37
CA THR A 11 -15.96 -18.80 -14.46
C THR A 11 -14.52 -18.31 -14.47
N THR A 12 -14.20 -17.46 -15.44
CA THR A 12 -12.90 -16.81 -15.60
C THR A 12 -13.00 -15.35 -15.17
N LYS A 13 -11.86 -14.72 -14.90
CA LYS A 13 -11.80 -13.27 -14.62
C LYS A 13 -12.35 -12.43 -15.78
N TYR A 14 -12.25 -12.91 -17.02
CA TYR A 14 -12.84 -12.23 -18.18
C TYR A 14 -14.37 -12.11 -18.10
N ARG A 15 -15.06 -13.18 -17.67
CA ARG A 15 -16.53 -13.17 -17.53
C ARG A 15 -17.00 -12.39 -16.31
N ASN A 16 -16.23 -12.40 -15.24
CA ASN A 16 -16.54 -11.68 -14.01
C ASN A 16 -15.25 -10.99 -13.49
N PRO A 17 -15.07 -9.70 -13.77
CA PRO A 17 -13.89 -8.95 -13.32
C PRO A 17 -13.72 -8.91 -11.79
N SER A 18 -14.81 -9.04 -11.04
CA SER A 18 -14.80 -9.07 -9.57
C SER A 18 -14.52 -10.46 -8.98
N LEU A 19 -14.23 -11.46 -9.82
CA LEU A 19 -13.98 -12.83 -9.39
C LEU A 19 -12.67 -12.92 -8.60
N LYS A 20 -12.79 -13.24 -7.30
CA LYS A 20 -11.65 -13.57 -6.45
C LYS A 20 -11.39 -15.07 -6.49
N LEU A 21 -10.21 -15.44 -6.96
CA LEU A 21 -9.69 -16.80 -6.84
C LEU A 21 -9.00 -16.96 -5.49
N MET A 22 -9.17 -18.13 -4.90
CA MET A 22 -8.58 -18.52 -3.63
C MET A 22 -7.74 -19.78 -3.82
N VAL A 23 -6.58 -19.83 -3.15
CA VAL A 23 -5.67 -20.96 -3.13
C VAL A 23 -5.72 -21.63 -1.76
N ASN A 24 -5.70 -22.97 -1.73
CA ASN A 24 -5.66 -23.75 -0.50
C ASN A 24 -4.21 -24.13 -0.11
N VAL A 25 -4.03 -25.01 0.88
CA VAL A 25 -2.69 -25.47 1.30
C VAL A 25 -2.05 -26.46 0.34
N CYS A 26 -2.83 -27.14 -0.52
CA CYS A 26 -2.29 -28.07 -1.51
C CYS A 26 -1.87 -27.38 -2.82
N GLY A 27 -2.28 -26.13 -3.04
CA GLY A 27 -1.95 -25.35 -4.25
C GLY A 27 -3.02 -25.39 -5.33
N HIS A 28 -4.24 -25.82 -5.02
CA HIS A 28 -5.37 -25.82 -5.97
C HIS A 28 -6.25 -24.59 -5.79
N THR A 29 -6.80 -24.08 -6.88
CA THR A 29 -7.57 -22.83 -6.94
C THR A 29 -9.07 -23.08 -6.96
N LEU A 30 -9.83 -22.24 -6.25
CA LEU A 30 -11.30 -22.20 -6.31
C LEU A 30 -11.74 -20.74 -6.22
N CYS A 31 -12.85 -20.36 -6.86
CA CYS A 31 -13.41 -19.03 -6.61
C CYS A 31 -14.06 -18.93 -5.23
N GLU A 32 -14.12 -17.72 -4.69
CA GLU A 32 -14.77 -17.39 -3.40
C GLU A 32 -16.15 -18.04 -3.26
N SER A 33 -17.03 -17.87 -4.25
CA SER A 33 -18.38 -18.47 -4.24
C SER A 33 -18.36 -20.00 -4.20
N CYS A 34 -17.41 -20.65 -4.88
CA CYS A 34 -17.29 -22.11 -4.82
C CYS A 34 -16.76 -22.60 -3.47
N VAL A 35 -15.86 -21.83 -2.84
CA VAL A 35 -15.40 -22.15 -1.48
C VAL A 35 -16.57 -22.06 -0.50
N GLU A 36 -17.41 -21.04 -0.59
CA GLU A 36 -18.58 -20.90 0.29
C GLU A 36 -19.59 -22.02 0.12
N LEU A 37 -19.87 -22.43 -1.12
CA LEU A 37 -20.82 -23.50 -1.43
C LEU A 37 -20.31 -24.91 -1.07
N LEU A 38 -19.01 -25.18 -1.23
CA LEU A 38 -18.44 -26.50 -0.93
C LEU A 38 -18.16 -26.69 0.57
N PHE A 39 -17.76 -25.62 1.26
CA PHE A 39 -17.35 -25.65 2.66
C PHE A 39 -18.42 -25.02 3.59
N VAL A 40 -19.70 -25.17 3.27
CA VAL A 40 -20.83 -24.67 4.09
C VAL A 40 -20.76 -25.21 5.52
N ARG A 41 -20.37 -26.48 5.69
CA ARG A 41 -20.16 -27.11 7.01
C ARG A 41 -18.82 -26.75 7.66
N GLY A 42 -18.03 -25.84 7.06
CA GLY A 42 -16.73 -25.38 7.55
C GLY A 42 -15.54 -26.29 7.23
N SER A 43 -15.77 -27.57 6.97
CA SER A 43 -14.75 -28.55 6.58
C SER A 43 -15.19 -29.35 5.35
N GLY A 44 -14.22 -29.75 4.53
CA GLY A 44 -14.45 -30.55 3.32
C GLY A 44 -13.13 -31.10 2.78
N THR A 45 -13.15 -31.69 1.60
CA THR A 45 -11.96 -32.21 0.93
C THR A 45 -11.64 -31.40 -0.32
N CYS A 46 -10.35 -31.31 -0.64
CA CYS A 46 -9.91 -30.77 -1.92
C CYS A 46 -10.43 -31.66 -3.07
N GLN A 47 -10.96 -31.05 -4.13
CA GLN A 47 -11.54 -31.78 -5.26
C GLN A 47 -10.48 -32.41 -6.19
N GLU A 48 -9.22 -31.98 -6.10
CA GLU A 48 -8.14 -32.48 -6.96
C GLU A 48 -7.29 -33.54 -6.26
N CYS A 49 -6.90 -33.30 -5.00
CA CYS A 49 -6.01 -34.20 -4.25
C CYS A 49 -6.64 -34.85 -3.01
N ASN A 50 -7.94 -34.65 -2.76
CA ASN A 50 -8.68 -35.22 -1.63
C ASN A 50 -8.13 -34.92 -0.22
N THR A 51 -7.19 -33.98 -0.08
CA THR A 51 -6.68 -33.55 1.23
C THR A 51 -7.82 -32.94 2.06
N PRO A 52 -7.97 -33.30 3.34
CA PRO A 52 -8.95 -32.67 4.23
C PRO A 52 -8.57 -31.21 4.49
N LEU A 53 -9.51 -30.30 4.28
CA LEU A 53 -9.33 -28.85 4.36
C LEU A 53 -10.42 -28.21 5.20
N ARG A 54 -10.07 -27.11 5.89
CA ARG A 54 -11.03 -26.20 6.52
C ARG A 54 -11.21 -24.96 5.67
N LYS A 55 -12.36 -24.29 5.79
CA LYS A 55 -12.64 -23.02 5.10
C LYS A 55 -11.56 -21.96 5.37
N SER A 56 -10.99 -21.92 6.58
CA SER A 56 -9.91 -21.00 6.97
C SER A 56 -8.57 -21.28 6.29
N ASN A 57 -8.39 -22.43 5.64
CA ASN A 57 -7.16 -22.74 4.91
C ASN A 57 -7.14 -22.15 3.49
N PHE A 58 -8.24 -21.56 3.03
CA PHE A 58 -8.29 -20.83 1.77
C PHE A 58 -7.83 -19.38 1.98
N ARG A 59 -6.99 -18.90 1.07
CA ARG A 59 -6.49 -17.52 1.02
C ARG A 59 -6.69 -16.96 -0.37
N VAL A 60 -6.81 -15.63 -0.48
CA VAL A 60 -6.90 -14.98 -1.80
C VAL A 60 -5.60 -15.24 -2.57
N GLN A 61 -5.75 -15.63 -3.83
CA GLN A 61 -4.64 -15.84 -4.75
C GLN A 61 -4.01 -14.49 -5.11
N LEU A 62 -2.70 -14.35 -4.91
CA LEU A 62 -1.97 -13.13 -5.25
C LEU A 62 -1.24 -13.25 -6.59
N PHE A 63 -0.79 -14.46 -6.93
CA PHE A 63 0.00 -14.72 -8.14
C PHE A 63 -0.82 -15.44 -9.20
N GLU A 64 -0.44 -15.30 -10.46
CA GLU A 64 -1.06 -16.05 -11.56
C GLU A 64 -0.75 -17.55 -11.50
N ASP A 65 0.33 -17.96 -10.84
CA ASP A 65 0.63 -19.37 -10.64
C ASP A 65 0.33 -19.77 -9.18
N PRO A 66 -0.62 -20.70 -8.94
CA PRO A 66 -0.95 -21.12 -7.59
C PRO A 66 0.17 -21.93 -6.92
N THR A 67 1.15 -22.45 -7.68
CA THR A 67 2.34 -23.09 -7.12
C THR A 67 3.24 -22.09 -6.41
N ILE A 68 3.38 -20.86 -6.96
CA ILE A 68 4.10 -19.76 -6.32
C ILE A 68 3.41 -19.37 -5.00
N ASP A 69 2.07 -19.25 -5.01
CA ASP A 69 1.30 -18.99 -3.78
C ASP A 69 1.49 -20.09 -2.72
N LYS A 70 1.65 -21.37 -3.14
CA LYS A 70 1.95 -22.49 -2.25
C LYS A 70 3.36 -22.35 -1.67
N GLU A 71 4.36 -22.11 -2.52
CA GLU A 71 5.76 -21.95 -2.13
C GLU A 71 5.96 -20.78 -1.16
N VAL A 72 5.40 -19.60 -1.46
CA VAL A 72 5.49 -18.41 -0.61
C VAL A 72 4.92 -18.67 0.78
N GLU A 73 3.81 -19.41 0.87
CA GLU A 73 3.19 -19.76 2.14
C GLU A 73 4.04 -20.76 2.94
N ILE A 74 4.64 -21.75 2.27
CA ILE A 74 5.56 -22.69 2.90
C ILE A 74 6.81 -21.96 3.39
N ARG A 75 7.44 -21.13 2.54
CA ARG A 75 8.62 -20.33 2.89
C ARG A 75 8.34 -19.44 4.11
N LYS A 76 7.19 -18.75 4.17
CA LYS A 76 6.79 -17.97 5.34
C LYS A 76 6.70 -18.80 6.63
N LYS A 77 6.24 -20.05 6.56
CA LYS A 77 6.18 -20.95 7.72
C LYS A 77 7.56 -21.44 8.14
N ILE A 78 8.39 -21.82 7.18
CA ILE A 78 9.75 -22.28 7.44
C ILE A 78 10.60 -21.16 8.03
N LEU A 79 10.58 -19.95 7.46
CA LEU A 79 11.34 -18.80 7.98
C LEU A 79 10.92 -18.36 9.39
N LYS A 80 9.68 -18.65 9.82
CA LYS A 80 9.26 -18.42 11.22
C LYS A 80 9.96 -19.35 12.21
N ILE A 81 10.38 -20.53 11.75
CA ILE A 81 11.09 -21.54 12.55
C ILE A 81 12.60 -21.38 12.34
N TYR A 82 13.03 -21.19 11.10
CA TYR A 82 14.41 -21.00 10.67
C TYR A 82 14.74 -19.50 10.64
N ASN A 83 14.89 -18.92 11.84
CA ASN A 83 15.08 -17.48 12.03
C ASN A 83 16.47 -17.10 12.56
N LYS A 84 17.50 -17.91 12.24
CA LYS A 84 18.90 -17.54 12.53
C LYS A 84 19.40 -16.53 11.51
N ARG A 85 20.21 -15.58 11.96
CA ARG A 85 20.84 -14.55 11.13
C ARG A 85 22.30 -14.88 10.88
N GLU A 86 22.93 -14.20 9.93
CA GLU A 86 24.36 -14.36 9.64
C GLU A 86 25.23 -14.20 10.90
N GLU A 87 24.87 -13.28 11.80
CA GLU A 87 25.53 -13.05 13.10
C GLU A 87 25.50 -14.26 14.06
N ASP A 88 24.59 -15.22 13.85
CA ASP A 88 24.47 -16.43 14.67
C ASP A 88 25.45 -17.55 14.23
N PHE A 89 26.17 -17.34 13.12
CA PHE A 89 27.07 -18.35 12.53
C PHE A 89 28.54 -17.92 12.64
N PRO A 90 29.47 -18.88 12.80
CA PRO A 90 30.90 -18.58 12.91
C PRO A 90 31.54 -18.26 11.55
N SER A 91 30.92 -18.67 10.43
CA SER A 91 31.41 -18.39 9.08
C SER A 91 30.26 -18.12 8.12
N LEU A 92 30.55 -17.35 7.06
CA LEU A 92 29.62 -17.09 5.97
C LEU A 92 29.24 -18.39 5.22
N ARG A 93 30.13 -19.38 5.19
CA ARG A 93 29.85 -20.67 4.56
C ARG A 93 28.75 -21.42 5.30
N ASP A 94 28.83 -21.49 6.64
CA ASP A 94 27.82 -22.17 7.44
C ASP A 94 26.45 -21.48 7.33
N TYR A 95 26.44 -20.15 7.19
CA TYR A 95 25.22 -19.40 6.94
C TYR A 95 24.62 -19.71 5.55
N ASN A 96 25.44 -19.78 4.51
CA ASN A 96 24.97 -20.15 3.17
C ASN A 96 24.49 -21.59 3.10
N ASP A 97 25.18 -22.54 3.73
CA ASP A 97 24.76 -23.93 3.83
C ASP A 97 23.40 -24.03 4.59
N TYR A 98 23.20 -23.19 5.62
CA TYR A 98 21.91 -23.06 6.31
C TYR A 98 20.79 -22.49 5.43
N LEU A 99 21.08 -21.52 4.56
CA LEU A 99 20.10 -20.99 3.61
C LEU A 99 19.73 -22.04 2.55
N GLU A 100 20.71 -22.81 2.07
CA GLU A 100 20.47 -23.90 1.13
C GLU A 100 19.59 -25.00 1.75
N ASP A 101 19.84 -25.36 3.02
CA ASP A 101 19.00 -26.28 3.79
C ASP A 101 17.53 -25.81 3.85
N ILE A 102 17.30 -24.50 3.96
CA ILE A 102 15.95 -23.92 3.95
C ILE A 102 15.30 -24.09 2.58
N GLU A 103 16.02 -23.83 1.50
CA GLU A 103 15.50 -23.97 0.14
C GLU A 103 15.22 -25.44 -0.22
N GLU A 104 16.05 -26.38 0.23
CA GLU A 104 15.78 -27.82 0.10
C GLU A 104 14.47 -28.19 0.80
N ILE A 105 14.25 -27.72 2.03
CA ILE A 105 13.01 -27.96 2.78
C ILE A 105 11.79 -27.37 2.04
N VAL A 106 11.90 -26.13 1.56
CA VAL A 106 10.82 -25.44 0.83
C VAL A 106 10.51 -26.17 -0.47
N PHE A 107 11.53 -26.59 -1.22
CA PHE A 107 11.38 -27.33 -2.47
C PHE A 107 10.69 -28.68 -2.25
N ASN A 108 11.15 -29.46 -1.26
CA ASN A 108 10.57 -30.76 -0.90
C ASN A 108 9.10 -30.62 -0.50
N MET A 109 8.77 -29.63 0.35
CA MET A 109 7.39 -29.36 0.76
C MET A 109 6.49 -28.85 -0.38
N THR A 110 7.03 -28.07 -1.31
CA THR A 110 6.28 -27.53 -2.44
C THR A 110 5.94 -28.62 -3.45
N ASN A 111 6.90 -29.48 -3.77
CA ASN A 111 6.75 -30.55 -4.76
C ASN A 111 6.21 -31.86 -4.19
N ASN A 112 5.93 -31.91 -2.88
CA ASN A 112 5.52 -33.11 -2.16
C ASN A 112 6.53 -34.28 -2.25
N VAL A 113 7.83 -33.94 -2.34
CA VAL A 113 8.93 -34.91 -2.31
C VAL A 113 9.37 -35.08 -0.85
N ASP A 114 9.50 -36.32 -0.42
CA ASP A 114 9.99 -36.68 0.92
C ASP A 114 9.37 -35.89 2.09
N LEU A 115 8.04 -35.73 2.06
CA LEU A 115 7.31 -34.88 3.01
C LEU A 115 7.47 -35.32 4.46
N GLU A 116 7.53 -36.62 4.72
CA GLU A 116 7.55 -37.16 6.08
C GLU A 116 8.90 -36.89 6.76
N ASN A 117 10.01 -37.18 6.08
CA ASN A 117 11.34 -36.90 6.61
C ASN A 117 11.57 -35.39 6.74
N THR A 118 11.12 -34.61 5.75
CA THR A 118 11.27 -33.15 5.78
C THR A 118 10.50 -32.54 6.96
N LYS A 119 9.25 -32.98 7.20
CA LYS A 119 8.47 -32.54 8.37
C LYS A 119 9.16 -32.92 9.68
N ARG A 120 9.66 -34.16 9.76
CA ARG A 120 10.39 -34.64 10.94
C ARG A 120 11.67 -33.84 11.20
N LYS A 121 12.44 -33.48 10.15
CA LYS A 121 13.63 -32.61 10.23
C LYS A 121 13.24 -31.23 10.80
N VAL A 122 12.16 -30.64 10.29
CA VAL A 122 11.65 -29.34 10.76
C VAL A 122 11.17 -29.40 12.22
N GLU A 123 10.39 -30.42 12.60
CA GLU A 123 9.91 -30.59 13.98
C GLU A 123 11.06 -30.81 14.98
N GLN A 124 12.04 -31.63 14.61
CA GLN A 124 13.23 -31.85 15.41
C GLN A 124 14.04 -30.56 15.58
N TYR A 125 14.24 -29.81 14.49
CA TYR A 125 14.91 -28.51 14.55
C TYR A 125 14.17 -27.53 15.47
N GLN A 126 12.84 -27.45 15.34
CA GLN A 126 12.00 -26.59 16.16
C GLN A 126 12.10 -26.94 17.65
N LYS A 127 12.12 -28.25 17.99
CA LYS A 127 12.24 -28.71 19.37
C LYS A 127 13.62 -28.38 19.96
N LEU A 128 14.69 -28.58 19.19
CA LEU A 128 16.07 -28.33 19.65
C LEU A 128 16.39 -26.84 19.78
N ASN A 129 15.82 -25.99 18.92
CA ASN A 129 16.15 -24.56 18.86
C ASN A 129 15.06 -23.66 19.46
N LYS A 130 14.09 -24.21 20.21
CA LYS A 130 12.90 -23.48 20.69
C LYS A 130 13.23 -22.13 21.34
N ASP A 131 14.22 -22.10 22.24
CA ASP A 131 14.58 -20.88 22.99
C ASP A 131 15.27 -19.84 22.09
N THR A 132 16.12 -20.28 21.17
CA THR A 132 16.76 -19.40 20.17
C THR A 132 15.71 -18.82 19.23
N ILE A 133 14.76 -19.64 18.76
CA ILE A 133 13.66 -19.19 17.90
C ILE A 133 12.84 -18.12 18.61
N GLN A 134 12.51 -18.34 19.88
CA GLN A 134 11.71 -17.39 20.65
C GLN A 134 12.45 -16.06 20.88
N ARG A 135 13.75 -16.09 21.20
CA ARG A 135 14.57 -14.88 21.33
C ARG A 135 14.65 -14.09 20.03
N ASN A 136 14.93 -14.76 18.91
CA ASN A 136 15.02 -14.13 17.60
C ASN A 136 13.67 -13.56 17.15
N LYS A 137 12.56 -14.21 17.51
CA LYS A 137 11.21 -13.70 17.26
C LYS A 137 10.95 -12.39 18.01
N ILE A 138 11.33 -12.31 19.30
CA ILE A 138 11.16 -11.08 20.09
C ILE A 138 12.02 -9.95 19.51
N LYS A 139 13.27 -10.24 19.12
CA LYS A 139 14.15 -9.27 18.46
C LYS A 139 13.52 -8.72 17.17
N LEU A 140 12.99 -9.60 16.32
CA LEU A 140 12.32 -9.19 15.08
C LEU A 140 11.07 -8.35 15.34
N THR A 141 10.23 -8.72 16.32
CA THR A 141 9.03 -7.93 16.66
C THR A 141 9.40 -6.53 17.12
N ARG A 142 10.42 -6.39 17.95
CA ARG A 142 10.91 -5.08 18.40
C ARG A 142 11.45 -4.24 17.25
N GLU A 143 12.26 -4.81 16.37
CA GLU A 143 12.79 -4.09 15.19
C GLU A 143 11.66 -3.64 14.25
N GLN A 144 10.60 -4.45 14.12
CA GLN A 144 9.43 -4.10 13.33
C GLN A 144 8.64 -2.93 13.96
N GLU A 145 8.45 -2.94 15.28
CA GLU A 145 7.81 -1.84 16.02
C GLU A 145 8.60 -0.53 15.87
N GLU A 146 9.93 -0.58 16.04
CA GLU A 146 10.82 0.58 15.87
C GLU A 146 10.75 1.15 14.43
N LEU A 147 10.67 0.28 13.41
CA LEU A 147 10.52 0.71 12.02
C LEU A 147 9.15 1.33 11.75
N GLU A 148 8.08 0.76 12.30
CA GLU A 148 6.72 1.30 12.15
C GLU A 148 6.58 2.70 12.79
N GLU A 149 7.17 2.90 13.96
CA GLU A 149 7.23 4.21 14.62
C GLU A 149 8.00 5.24 13.77
N ALA A 150 9.15 4.87 13.23
CA ALA A 150 9.92 5.75 12.35
C ALA A 150 9.14 6.17 11.09
N LEU A 151 8.42 5.23 10.47
CA LEU A 151 7.57 5.51 9.31
C LEU A 151 6.35 6.38 9.66
N GLU A 152 5.85 6.29 10.90
CA GLU A 152 4.76 7.16 11.37
C GLU A 152 5.25 8.60 11.59
N ILE A 153 6.43 8.77 12.19
CA ILE A 153 7.08 10.07 12.36
C ILE A 153 7.31 10.73 10.99
N GLU A 154 7.90 10.00 10.04
CA GLU A 154 8.15 10.52 8.69
C GLU A 154 6.85 10.94 7.99
N ARG A 155 5.78 10.16 8.12
CA ARG A 155 4.46 10.51 7.58
C ARG A 155 3.92 11.78 8.22
N HIS A 156 4.06 11.94 9.53
CA HIS A 156 3.61 13.13 10.25
C HIS A 156 4.37 14.38 9.81
N GLU A 157 5.69 14.31 9.73
CA GLU A 157 6.55 15.41 9.27
C GLU A 157 6.22 15.83 7.83
N ASN A 158 6.02 14.86 6.95
CA ASN A 158 5.64 15.12 5.56
C ASN A 158 4.27 15.80 5.47
N GLU A 159 3.29 15.37 6.26
CA GLU A 159 1.97 16.01 6.29
C GLU A 159 2.03 17.43 6.85
N GLN A 160 2.78 17.66 7.94
CA GLN A 160 3.01 19.00 8.47
C GLN A 160 3.65 19.91 7.43
N ARG A 161 4.66 19.41 6.70
CA ARG A 161 5.32 20.17 5.63
C ARG A 161 4.32 20.55 4.52
N ARG A 162 3.45 19.63 4.10
CA ARG A 162 2.41 19.91 3.09
C ARG A 162 1.45 21.00 3.57
N ILE A 163 0.99 20.93 4.82
CA ILE A 163 0.09 21.93 5.41
C ILE A 163 0.76 23.31 5.47
N LEU A 164 2.04 23.36 5.85
CA LEU A 164 2.80 24.62 5.91
C LEU A 164 2.93 25.27 4.53
N LEU A 165 3.30 24.49 3.51
CA LEU A 165 3.40 24.98 2.13
C LEU A 165 2.04 25.50 1.62
N GLN A 166 0.95 24.79 1.87
CA GLN A 166 -0.40 25.25 1.49
C GLN A 166 -0.79 26.56 2.18
N LYS A 167 -0.46 26.71 3.47
CA LYS A 167 -0.71 27.96 4.21
C LYS A 167 0.11 29.11 3.64
N GLU A 168 1.38 28.87 3.30
CA GLU A 168 2.25 29.88 2.71
C GLU A 168 1.75 30.31 1.32
N GLU A 169 1.40 29.36 0.45
CA GLU A 169 0.80 29.65 -0.86
C GLU A 169 -0.49 30.46 -0.72
N HIS A 170 -1.38 30.08 0.21
CA HIS A 170 -2.62 30.80 0.45
C HIS A 170 -2.36 32.24 0.92
N LEU A 171 -1.39 32.44 1.83
CA LEU A 171 -1.01 33.76 2.33
C LEU A 171 -0.40 34.63 1.22
N GLN A 172 0.45 34.06 0.37
CA GLN A 172 1.01 34.75 -0.79
C GLN A 172 -0.08 35.16 -1.80
N GLN A 173 -1.05 34.29 -2.06
CA GLN A 173 -2.20 34.62 -2.93
C GLN A 173 -3.05 35.75 -2.34
N MET A 174 -3.33 35.70 -1.03
CA MET A 174 -4.07 36.76 -0.34
C MET A 174 -3.33 38.10 -0.39
N LEU A 175 -2.03 38.11 -0.17
CA LEU A 175 -1.20 39.32 -0.26
C LEU A 175 -1.19 39.89 -1.68
N LYS A 176 -1.01 39.03 -2.71
CA LYS A 176 -1.10 39.45 -4.12
C LYS A 176 -2.45 40.07 -4.46
N ARG A 177 -3.55 39.50 -3.94
CA ARG A 177 -4.92 40.06 -4.14
C ARG A 177 -5.08 41.42 -3.47
N LYS A 178 -4.63 41.57 -2.22
CA LYS A 178 -4.68 42.85 -1.48
C LYS A 178 -3.86 43.93 -2.19
N ASN A 179 -2.61 43.63 -2.55
CA ASN A 179 -1.75 44.60 -3.26
C ASN A 179 -2.36 45.03 -4.60
N LYS A 180 -2.99 44.09 -5.33
CA LYS A 180 -3.70 44.41 -6.58
C LYS A 180 -4.90 45.33 -6.32
N GLN A 181 -5.68 45.09 -5.27
CA GLN A 181 -6.82 45.94 -4.90
C GLN A 181 -6.35 47.34 -4.52
N GLU A 182 -5.34 47.46 -3.65
CA GLU A 182 -4.79 48.75 -3.25
C GLU A 182 -4.28 49.57 -4.45
N LEU A 183 -3.60 48.92 -5.40
CA LEU A 183 -3.15 49.59 -6.63
C LEU A 183 -4.33 50.07 -7.48
N LEU A 184 -5.39 49.26 -7.62
CA LEU A 184 -6.60 49.66 -8.35
C LEU A 184 -7.28 50.85 -7.67
N ASP A 185 -7.41 50.82 -6.33
CA ASP A 185 -8.04 51.90 -5.56
C ASP A 185 -7.25 53.21 -5.69
N GLN A 186 -5.92 53.16 -5.66
CA GLN A 186 -5.06 54.33 -5.91
C GLN A 186 -5.27 54.90 -7.32
N LEU A 187 -5.32 54.04 -8.34
CA LEU A 187 -5.56 54.47 -9.73
C LEU A 187 -6.96 55.08 -9.89
N VAL A 188 -8.00 54.48 -9.31
CA VAL A 188 -9.37 54.99 -9.35
C VAL A 188 -9.47 56.34 -8.63
N SER A 189 -8.84 56.49 -7.46
CA SER A 189 -8.78 57.76 -6.75
C SER A 189 -8.11 58.84 -7.59
N ALA A 190 -6.97 58.54 -8.22
CA ALA A 190 -6.28 59.47 -9.11
C ALA A 190 -7.11 59.86 -10.34
N LEU A 191 -7.78 58.89 -11.00
CA LEU A 191 -8.67 59.17 -12.13
C LEU A 191 -9.90 59.99 -11.70
N CYS A 192 -10.48 59.71 -10.54
CA CYS A 192 -11.62 60.44 -10.01
C CYS A 192 -11.25 61.91 -9.73
N LEU A 193 -10.08 62.15 -9.12
CA LEU A 193 -9.53 63.50 -8.94
C LEU A 193 -9.30 64.21 -10.27
N ALA A 194 -8.70 63.53 -11.25
CA ALA A 194 -8.47 64.09 -12.59
C ALA A 194 -9.79 64.45 -13.30
N HIS A 195 -10.79 63.56 -13.24
CA HIS A 195 -12.11 63.79 -13.80
C HIS A 195 -12.82 64.97 -13.13
N TRP A 196 -12.76 65.05 -11.80
CA TRP A 196 -13.35 66.14 -11.02
C TRP A 196 -12.73 67.49 -11.38
N LEU A 197 -11.40 67.56 -11.51
CA LEU A 197 -10.69 68.76 -11.96
C LEU A 197 -11.08 69.16 -13.39
N LEU A 198 -11.21 68.19 -14.30
CA LEU A 198 -11.68 68.43 -15.67
C LEU A 198 -13.11 68.98 -15.71
N TRP A 199 -14.00 68.46 -14.86
CA TRP A 199 -15.38 68.93 -14.77
C TRP A 199 -15.47 70.36 -14.20
N LEU A 200 -14.66 70.68 -13.19
CA LEU A 200 -14.51 72.06 -12.69
C LEU A 200 -13.96 73.02 -13.76
N ALA A 201 -13.00 72.58 -14.57
CA ALA A 201 -12.47 73.39 -15.67
C ALA A 201 -13.53 73.62 -16.76
N LEU A 202 -14.32 72.60 -17.11
CA LEU A 202 -15.38 72.73 -18.12
C LEU A 202 -16.53 73.64 -17.65
N THR A 203 -16.92 73.56 -16.36
CA THR A 203 -17.97 74.41 -15.78
C THR A 203 -17.54 75.87 -15.64
N THR A 204 -16.27 76.13 -15.32
CA THR A 204 -15.71 77.49 -15.31
C THR A 204 -15.62 78.08 -16.72
N ILE A 205 -15.29 77.28 -17.74
CA ILE A 205 -15.29 77.73 -19.15
C ILE A 205 -16.71 78.03 -19.63
N THR A 206 -17.70 77.17 -19.36
CA THR A 206 -19.07 77.41 -19.82
C THR A 206 -19.72 78.61 -19.14
N THR A 207 -19.50 78.81 -17.84
CA THR A 207 -19.97 80.02 -17.12
C THR A 207 -19.30 81.29 -17.66
N TYR A 208 -18.02 81.24 -18.02
CA TYR A 208 -17.31 82.36 -18.63
C TYR A 208 -17.83 82.69 -20.03
N VAL A 209 -18.08 81.69 -20.88
CA VAL A 209 -18.62 81.87 -22.25
C VAL A 209 -20.07 82.36 -22.23
N ILE A 210 -20.92 81.83 -21.35
CA ILE A 210 -22.31 82.25 -21.21
C ILE A 210 -22.40 83.69 -20.64
N GLY A 211 -21.53 84.05 -19.69
CA GLY A 211 -21.45 85.41 -19.15
C GLY A 211 -20.94 86.46 -20.15
N HIS A 212 -20.28 86.05 -21.22
CA HIS A 212 -19.76 86.93 -22.27
C HIS A 212 -20.74 87.11 -23.45
N GLN A 213 -21.81 86.32 -23.53
CA GLN A 213 -22.87 86.41 -24.56
C GLN A 213 -24.11 87.19 -24.10
N THR A 214 -24.19 87.59 -22.83
CA THR A 214 -25.29 88.37 -22.24
C THR A 214 -24.95 89.85 -22.01
N LEU A 215 -23.87 90.35 -22.62
CA LEU A 215 -23.48 91.77 -22.67
C LEU A 215 -23.62 92.33 -24.07
#